data_AF-A0A0K1PLE5-F1
#
_entry.id   AF-A0A0K1PLE5-F1
#
_cell.length_a   1.000
_cell.length_b   1.000
_cell.length_c   1.000
_cell.angle_alpha   90.00
_cell.angle_beta   90.00
_cell.angle_gamma   90.00
#
_symmetry.space_group_name_H-M   'P 1'
#
loop_
_entity.id
_entity.type
_entity.pdbx_description
1 polymer ?
#
loop_
_entity_poly.entity_id
_entity_poly.type
_entity_poly.pdbx_seq_one_letter_code
_entity_poly.pdbx_strand_id
1 'polypeptide(L)'
;MAGSGLVLLAALVGAAVRLLPWALDPTIPWATLAPFAKSLLAVAIEAAILTGWPVGWALAAQRLVERGEARVLASLGESPVRTLARLAPQAMVFVVVLAATSVALGREAAAPGRIVDALLAEGRANCVASEGKPATFSVPFVSATWLCGGNVPRLVGRAPLGGIVFTAAGARVSDDLRRIDLDDARLALSAPGEAKTLGLRVHVASLTLKGMAPWARASSIPPAVRALVVTASGLAASCAVVFALLKLRRRRVGGVIAVALGSSGPLAALGALRGLELRIPDVAPGAWLLVFVFVPCAAVLAVFAGAMVLTAFGRARSGKQAAGR
;
A
#
# COMPACT_ATOMS: atom_id res chain seq x y z
N MET A 1 17.63 0.28 14.42
CA MET A 1 17.50 -0.79 13.40
C MET A 1 16.53 -1.90 13.82
N ALA A 2 16.53 -2.41 15.06
CA ALA A 2 15.60 -3.46 15.50
C ALA A 2 14.10 -3.15 15.30
N GLY A 3 13.66 -1.90 15.51
CA GLY A 3 12.26 -1.48 15.30
C GLY A 3 11.80 -1.58 13.84
N SER A 4 12.62 -1.14 12.89
CA SER A 4 12.34 -1.26 11.45
C SER A 4 12.25 -2.72 11.01
N GLY A 5 13.06 -3.61 11.59
CA GLY A 5 13.02 -5.05 11.32
C GLY A 5 11.71 -5.71 11.77
N LEU A 6 11.20 -5.37 12.96
CA LEU A 6 9.91 -5.89 13.45
C LEU A 6 8.74 -5.42 12.58
N VAL A 7 8.73 -4.14 12.22
CA VAL A 7 7.70 -3.58 11.35
C VAL A 7 7.77 -4.20 9.95
N LEU A 8 8.97 -4.37 9.39
CA LEU A 8 9.16 -5.06 8.13
C LEU A 8 8.65 -6.50 8.20
N LEU A 9 8.97 -7.24 9.26
CA LEU A 9 8.49 -8.60 9.45
C LEU A 9 6.96 -8.64 9.51
N ALA A 10 6.33 -7.75 10.27
CA ALA A 10 4.86 -7.65 10.31
C ALA A 10 4.25 -7.32 8.94
N ALA A 11 4.88 -6.42 8.17
CA ALA A 11 4.44 -6.07 6.82
C ALA A 11 4.60 -7.25 5.83
N LEU A 12 5.70 -8.00 5.93
CA LEU A 12 5.95 -9.21 5.15
C LEU A 12 4.97 -10.33 5.50
N VAL A 13 4.65 -10.53 6.78
CA VAL A 13 3.62 -11.47 7.21
C VAL A 13 2.26 -11.08 6.64
N GLY A 14 1.90 -9.78 6.67
CA GLY A 14 0.67 -9.29 6.06
C GLY A 14 0.61 -9.54 4.54
N ALA A 15 1.73 -9.36 3.83
CA ALA A 15 1.84 -9.68 2.41
C ALA A 15 1.73 -11.19 2.15
N ALA A 16 2.41 -12.01 2.97
CA ALA A 16 2.38 -13.46 2.87
C ALA A 16 0.97 -14.02 3.10
N VAL A 17 0.23 -13.52 4.10
CA VAL A 17 -1.16 -13.93 4.38
C VAL A 17 -2.09 -13.66 3.18
N ARG A 18 -1.84 -12.58 2.42
CA ARG A 18 -2.62 -12.28 1.20
C ARG A 18 -2.23 -13.15 0.00
N LEU A 19 -0.97 -13.59 -0.08
CA LEU A 19 -0.47 -14.46 -1.14
C LEU A 19 -0.79 -15.93 -0.88
N LEU A 20 -0.91 -16.33 0.38
CA LEU A 20 -1.04 -17.72 0.82
C LEU A 20 -2.19 -18.48 0.11
N PRO A 21 -3.39 -17.91 -0.09
CA PRO A 21 -4.46 -18.64 -0.78
C PRO A 21 -4.10 -19.05 -2.21
N TRP A 22 -3.31 -18.25 -2.93
CA TRP A 22 -2.92 -18.55 -4.31
C TRP A 22 -1.65 -19.38 -4.37
N ALA A 23 -0.76 -19.18 -3.41
CA ALA A 23 0.42 -20.01 -3.23
C ALA A 23 0.07 -21.48 -2.96
N LEU A 24 -1.06 -21.73 -2.29
CA LEU A 24 -1.56 -23.06 -1.98
C LEU A 24 -2.42 -23.68 -3.11
N ASP A 25 -2.74 -22.92 -4.16
CA ASP A 25 -3.52 -23.42 -5.29
C ASP A 25 -2.57 -24.12 -6.30
N PRO A 26 -2.68 -25.44 -6.50
CA PRO A 26 -1.81 -26.17 -7.41
C PRO A 26 -2.01 -25.79 -8.89
N THR A 27 -3.08 -25.07 -9.22
CA THR A 27 -3.35 -24.61 -10.60
C THR A 27 -2.62 -23.32 -10.96
N ILE A 28 -2.01 -22.65 -9.98
CA ILE A 28 -1.34 -21.36 -10.14
C ILE A 28 0.17 -21.55 -10.00
N PRO A 29 0.95 -21.49 -11.10
CA PRO A 29 2.40 -21.61 -11.02
C PRO A 29 3.01 -20.36 -10.35
N TRP A 30 4.07 -20.54 -9.55
CA TRP A 30 4.70 -19.45 -8.80
C TRP A 30 5.17 -18.28 -9.68
N ALA A 31 5.57 -18.57 -10.92
CA ALA A 31 5.95 -17.57 -11.91
C ALA A 31 4.81 -16.58 -12.20
N THR A 32 3.56 -17.07 -12.28
CA THR A 32 2.40 -16.20 -12.46
C THR A 32 2.14 -15.32 -11.24
N LEU A 33 2.54 -15.70 -10.03
CA LEU A 33 2.35 -14.86 -8.85
C LEU A 33 3.41 -13.76 -8.69
N ALA A 34 4.55 -13.88 -9.38
CA ALA A 34 5.71 -13.01 -9.20
C ALA A 34 5.40 -11.51 -9.38
N PRO A 35 4.66 -11.05 -10.42
CA PRO A 35 4.36 -9.63 -10.60
C PRO A 35 3.56 -9.05 -9.42
N PHE A 36 2.59 -9.81 -8.91
CA PHE A 36 1.78 -9.38 -7.79
C PHE A 36 2.58 -9.42 -6.48
N ALA A 37 3.35 -10.48 -6.22
CA ALA A 37 4.21 -10.59 -5.05
C ALA A 37 5.22 -9.44 -4.98
N LYS A 38 5.81 -9.04 -6.12
CA LYS A 38 6.70 -7.88 -6.23
C LYS A 38 6.01 -6.59 -5.81
N SER A 39 4.79 -6.34 -6.29
CA SER A 39 4.02 -5.14 -5.93
C SER A 39 3.69 -5.10 -4.43
N LEU A 40 3.27 -6.24 -3.84
CA LEU A 40 2.99 -6.33 -2.40
C LEU A 40 4.25 -6.11 -1.56
N LEU A 41 5.39 -6.66 -1.98
CA LEU A 41 6.66 -6.46 -1.31
C LEU A 41 7.07 -4.98 -1.34
N ALA A 42 6.90 -4.29 -2.47
CA ALA A 42 7.18 -2.87 -2.59
C ALA A 42 6.30 -2.03 -1.62
N VAL A 43 5.00 -2.33 -1.52
CA VAL A 43 4.08 -1.71 -0.54
C VAL A 43 4.54 -1.98 0.89
N ALA A 44 4.90 -3.23 1.21
CA ALA A 44 5.35 -3.63 2.54
C ALA A 44 6.63 -2.88 2.95
N ILE A 45 7.58 -2.72 2.03
CA ILE A 45 8.81 -1.97 2.23
C ILE A 45 8.52 -0.47 2.47
N GLU A 46 7.68 0.17 1.63
CA GLU A 46 7.31 1.58 1.81
C GLU A 46 6.67 1.80 3.20
N ALA A 47 5.69 0.96 3.56
CA ALA A 47 5.02 1.03 4.85
C ALA A 47 5.98 0.81 6.02
N ALA A 48 6.91 -0.15 5.90
CA ALA A 48 7.89 -0.44 6.93
C ALA A 48 8.89 0.70 7.13
N ILE A 49 9.33 1.35 6.07
CA ILE A 49 10.21 2.53 6.15
C ILE A 49 9.43 3.71 6.77
N LEU A 50 8.24 4.00 6.25
CA LEU A 50 7.41 5.12 6.68
C LEU A 50 7.03 5.06 8.16
N THR A 51 6.77 3.85 8.68
CA THR A 51 6.35 3.67 10.09
C THR A 51 7.52 3.31 11.01
N GLY A 52 8.44 2.45 10.56
CA GLY A 52 9.54 1.96 11.37
C GLY A 52 10.60 3.01 11.66
N TRP A 53 10.82 3.97 10.76
CA TRP A 53 11.81 5.03 10.96
C TRP A 53 11.40 6.04 12.04
N PRO A 54 10.18 6.62 12.02
CA PRO A 54 9.68 7.45 13.13
C PRO A 54 9.65 6.72 14.47
N VAL A 55 9.28 5.44 14.51
CA VAL A 55 9.35 4.62 15.73
C VAL A 55 10.79 4.47 16.24
N GLY A 56 11.75 4.21 15.34
CA GLY A 56 13.16 4.12 15.69
C GLY A 56 13.70 5.44 16.28
N TRP A 57 13.33 6.57 15.68
CA TRP A 57 13.69 7.90 16.17
C TRP A 57 13.04 8.22 17.52
N ALA A 58 11.78 7.84 17.70
CA ALA A 58 11.09 7.99 18.98
C ALA A 58 11.79 7.20 20.10
N LEU A 59 12.16 5.93 19.83
CA LEU A 59 12.90 5.10 20.79
C LEU A 59 14.30 5.66 21.07
N ALA A 60 15.00 6.19 20.07
CA ALA A 60 16.30 6.83 20.28
C ALA A 60 16.18 8.09 21.16
N ALA A 61 15.21 8.97 20.88
CA ALA A 61 14.95 10.16 21.69
C ALA A 61 14.50 9.79 23.12
N GLN A 62 13.69 8.74 23.28
CA GLN A 62 13.28 8.24 24.57
C GLN A 62 14.47 7.74 25.40
N ARG A 63 15.42 7.01 24.80
CA ARG A 63 16.66 6.58 25.48
C ARG A 63 17.52 7.77 25.92
N LEU A 64 17.66 8.80 25.08
CA LEU A 64 18.37 10.04 25.43
C LEU A 64 17.72 10.76 26.63
N VAL A 65 16.38 10.73 26.70
CA VAL A 65 15.62 11.31 27.81
C VAL A 65 15.78 10.49 29.10
N GLU A 66 15.67 9.16 29.02
CA GLU A 66 15.77 8.28 30.20
C GLU A 66 17.17 8.24 30.80
N ARG A 67 18.22 8.30 29.98
CA ARG A 67 19.61 8.40 30.44
C ARG A 67 19.95 9.76 31.03
N GLY A 68 19.07 10.75 30.91
CA GLY A 68 19.32 12.11 31.36
C GLY A 68 20.24 12.93 30.44
N GLU A 69 20.79 12.34 29.37
CA GLU A 69 21.63 13.02 28.38
C GLU A 69 20.91 14.25 27.79
N ALA A 70 19.62 14.13 27.49
CA ALA A 70 18.81 15.25 26.99
C ALA A 70 18.70 16.43 28.00
N ARG A 71 18.84 16.17 29.31
CA ARG A 71 18.87 17.22 30.33
C ARG A 71 20.24 17.89 30.41
N VAL A 72 21.31 17.11 30.26
CA VAL A 72 22.69 17.62 30.21
C VAL A 72 22.86 18.55 29.01
N LEU A 73 22.43 18.12 27.81
CA LEU A 73 22.45 18.96 26.61
C LEU A 73 21.68 20.27 26.82
N ALA A 74 20.53 20.19 27.51
CA ALA A 74 19.74 21.36 27.81
C ALA A 74 20.39 22.33 28.81
N SER A 75 21.08 21.82 29.84
CA SER A 75 21.84 22.67 30.77
C SER A 75 23.04 23.34 30.10
N LEU A 76 23.57 22.74 29.04
CA LEU A 76 24.58 23.35 28.18
C LEU A 76 24.00 24.37 27.17
N GLY A 77 22.70 24.68 27.26
CA GLY A 77 22.02 25.63 26.38
C GLY A 77 21.64 25.07 25.00
N GLU A 78 21.75 23.75 24.79
CA GLU A 78 21.36 23.15 23.51
C GLU A 78 19.83 23.14 23.36
N SER A 79 19.34 23.80 22.30
CA SER A 79 17.91 23.80 21.97
C SER A 79 17.52 22.48 21.30
N PRO A 80 16.26 22.01 21.46
CA PRO A 80 15.79 20.77 20.82
C PRO A 80 15.88 20.83 19.28
N VAL A 81 15.80 22.03 18.71
CA VAL A 81 15.95 22.26 17.26
C VAL A 81 17.39 21.96 16.82
N ARG A 82 18.39 22.33 17.62
CA ARG A 82 19.79 22.04 17.32
C ARG A 82 20.08 20.54 17.37
N THR A 83 19.50 19.83 18.33
CA THR A 83 19.60 18.37 18.42
C THR A 83 18.94 17.69 17.23
N LEU A 84 17.77 18.18 16.78
CA LEU A 84 17.12 17.71 15.54
C LEU A 84 17.99 17.95 14.30
N ALA A 85 18.63 19.11 14.19
CA ALA A 85 19.49 19.43 13.06
C ALA A 85 20.67 18.45 12.92
N ARG A 86 21.17 17.89 14.02
CA ARG A 86 22.22 16.83 13.99
C ARG A 86 21.74 15.52 13.37
N LEU A 87 20.42 15.31 13.27
CA LEU A 87 19.83 14.15 12.58
C LEU A 87 19.72 14.36 11.07
N ALA A 88 20.14 15.51 10.52
CA ALA A 88 20.01 15.81 9.09
C ALA A 88 20.61 14.74 8.15
N PRO A 89 21.80 14.16 8.41
CA PRO A 89 22.33 13.11 7.54
C PRO A 89 21.43 11.87 7.53
N GLN A 90 20.87 11.49 8.68
CA GLN A 90 19.93 10.37 8.78
C GLN A 90 18.59 10.69 8.12
N ALA A 91 18.11 11.93 8.26
CA ALA A 91 16.93 12.42 7.56
C ALA A 91 17.10 12.34 6.03
N MET A 92 18.28 12.70 5.52
CA MET A 92 18.58 12.64 4.09
C MET A 92 18.51 11.20 3.56
N VAL A 93 19.13 10.24 4.26
CA VAL A 93 19.05 8.81 3.91
C VAL A 93 17.59 8.35 3.90
N PHE A 94 16.82 8.70 4.93
CA PHE A 94 15.40 8.37 5.00
C PHE A 94 14.61 8.94 3.81
N VAL A 95 14.81 10.22 3.50
CA VAL A 95 14.14 10.92 2.40
C VAL A 95 14.45 10.26 1.07
N VAL A 96 15.73 9.95 0.80
CA VAL A 96 16.14 9.31 -0.46
C VAL A 96 15.53 7.91 -0.59
N VAL A 97 15.65 7.09 0.45
CA VAL A 97 15.15 5.71 0.43
C VAL A 97 13.63 5.67 0.31
N LEU A 98 12.91 6.50 1.07
CA LEU A 98 11.44 6.55 1.02
C LEU A 98 10.93 7.17 -0.28
N ALA A 99 11.58 8.21 -0.80
CA ALA A 99 11.21 8.78 -2.10
C ALA A 99 11.43 7.78 -3.23
N ALA A 100 12.55 7.05 -3.24
CA ALA A 100 12.84 6.05 -4.26
C ALA A 100 11.82 4.90 -4.25
N THR A 101 11.50 4.36 -3.06
CA THR A 101 10.49 3.30 -2.93
C THR A 101 9.09 3.79 -3.29
N SER A 102 8.73 5.01 -2.88
CA SER A 102 7.42 5.59 -3.18
C SER A 102 7.25 5.95 -4.66
N VAL A 103 8.30 6.40 -5.36
CA VAL A 103 8.26 6.61 -6.82
C VAL A 103 8.11 5.28 -7.56
N ALA A 104 8.89 4.26 -7.18
CA ALA A 104 8.81 2.93 -7.78
C ALA A 104 7.39 2.35 -7.64
N LEU A 105 6.84 2.42 -6.43
CA LEU A 105 5.50 1.92 -6.15
C LEU A 105 4.39 2.81 -6.74
N GLY A 106 4.58 4.12 -6.76
CA GLY A 106 3.62 5.07 -7.33
C GLY A 106 3.37 4.81 -8.82
N ARG A 107 4.38 4.36 -9.55
CA ARG A 107 4.24 3.96 -10.97
C ARG A 107 3.33 2.73 -11.13
N GLU A 108 3.49 1.73 -10.26
CA GLU A 108 2.64 0.52 -10.27
C GLU A 108 1.22 0.85 -9.77
N ALA A 109 1.09 1.70 -8.76
CA ALA A 109 -0.20 2.13 -8.20
C ALA A 109 -1.01 3.04 -9.14
N ALA A 110 -0.36 3.79 -10.03
CA ALA A 110 -1.03 4.63 -11.03
C ALA A 110 -1.68 3.81 -12.16
N ALA A 111 -1.20 2.58 -12.40
CA ALA A 111 -1.68 1.73 -13.49
C ALA A 111 -1.75 0.26 -13.05
N PRO A 112 -2.63 -0.10 -12.09
CA PRO A 112 -2.77 -1.47 -11.61
C PRO A 112 -3.14 -2.48 -12.72
N GLY A 113 -3.75 -2.02 -13.82
CA GLY A 113 -4.00 -2.84 -15.02
C GLY A 113 -2.77 -3.53 -15.59
N ARG A 114 -1.61 -2.87 -15.54
CA ARG A 114 -0.34 -3.42 -16.05
C ARG A 114 0.11 -4.67 -15.31
N ILE A 115 -0.24 -4.78 -14.02
CA ILE A 115 0.07 -5.99 -13.24
C ILE A 115 -0.76 -7.14 -13.80
N VAL A 116 -2.06 -6.93 -14.07
CA VAL A 116 -2.92 -7.99 -14.63
C VAL A 116 -2.55 -8.35 -16.05
N ASP A 117 -2.16 -7.37 -16.87
CA ASP A 117 -1.62 -7.65 -18.20
C ASP A 117 -0.36 -8.51 -18.14
N ALA A 118 0.52 -8.25 -17.17
CA ALA A 118 1.69 -9.10 -16.93
C ALA A 118 1.29 -10.52 -16.48
N LEU A 119 0.27 -10.67 -15.61
CA LEU A 119 -0.27 -11.97 -15.21
C LEU A 119 -0.87 -12.74 -16.41
N LEU A 120 -1.63 -12.05 -17.27
CA LEU A 120 -2.24 -12.62 -18.46
C LEU A 120 -1.17 -13.06 -19.47
N ALA A 121 -0.14 -12.24 -19.68
CA ALA A 121 0.98 -12.53 -20.57
C ALA A 121 1.80 -13.74 -20.06
N GLU A 122 2.11 -13.77 -18.77
CA GLU A 122 2.84 -14.88 -18.14
C GLU A 122 2.03 -16.18 -18.18
N GLY A 123 0.72 -16.12 -17.90
CA GLY A 123 -0.17 -17.28 -18.02
C GLY A 123 -0.23 -17.83 -19.44
N ARG A 124 -0.28 -16.94 -20.45
CA ARG A 124 -0.22 -17.34 -21.86
C ARG A 124 1.12 -17.98 -22.21
N ALA A 125 2.24 -17.40 -21.76
CA ALA A 125 3.58 -17.93 -22.00
C ALA A 125 3.73 -19.35 -21.44
N ASN A 126 3.22 -19.60 -20.22
CA ASN A 126 3.21 -20.93 -19.60
C ASN A 126 2.34 -21.93 -20.38
N CYS A 127 1.20 -21.49 -20.94
CA CYS A 127 0.42 -22.33 -21.86
C CYS A 127 1.20 -22.72 -23.12
N VAL A 128 1.91 -21.76 -23.75
CA VAL A 128 2.71 -22.03 -24.95
C VAL A 128 3.87 -22.98 -24.62
N ALA A 129 4.51 -22.80 -23.46
CA ALA A 129 5.60 -23.65 -22.98
C ALA A 129 5.16 -25.09 -22.65
N SER A 130 3.85 -25.35 -22.51
CA SER A 130 3.32 -26.68 -22.20
C SER A 130 3.21 -27.61 -23.43
N GLU A 131 3.72 -27.20 -24.59
CA GLU A 131 3.86 -28.01 -25.82
C GLU A 131 2.60 -28.82 -26.21
N GLY A 132 1.42 -28.21 -26.08
CA GLY A 132 0.15 -28.84 -26.49
C GLY A 132 -0.39 -29.89 -25.53
N LYS A 133 0.24 -30.11 -24.37
CA LYS A 133 -0.35 -30.90 -23.30
C LYS A 133 -1.60 -30.19 -22.75
N PRO A 134 -2.72 -30.89 -22.52
CA PRO A 134 -3.91 -30.30 -21.94
C PRO A 134 -3.60 -29.82 -20.53
N ALA A 135 -3.43 -28.51 -20.39
CA ALA A 135 -3.20 -27.83 -19.13
C ALA A 135 -4.12 -26.61 -19.03
N THR A 136 -4.33 -26.13 -17.81
CA THR A 136 -5.11 -24.93 -17.53
C THR A 136 -4.33 -24.05 -16.57
N PHE A 137 -4.20 -22.76 -16.88
CA PHE A 137 -3.57 -21.78 -16.00
C PHE A 137 -4.59 -20.73 -15.61
N SER A 138 -4.97 -20.71 -14.34
CA SER A 138 -5.88 -19.71 -13.80
C SER A 138 -5.15 -18.38 -13.60
N VAL A 139 -5.81 -17.28 -13.96
CA VAL A 139 -5.30 -15.91 -13.82
C VAL A 139 -6.06 -15.25 -12.68
N PRO A 140 -5.38 -14.90 -11.57
CA PRO A 140 -6.01 -14.22 -10.44
C PRO A 140 -6.68 -12.89 -10.86
N PHE A 141 -7.65 -12.41 -10.07
CA PHE A 141 -8.40 -11.15 -10.22
C PHE A 141 -9.40 -11.04 -11.37
N VAL A 142 -9.12 -11.63 -12.53
CA VAL A 142 -10.01 -11.55 -13.72
C VAL A 142 -10.93 -12.76 -13.87
N SER A 143 -10.87 -13.72 -12.92
CA SER A 143 -11.64 -14.97 -12.95
C SER A 143 -11.60 -15.63 -14.33
N ALA A 144 -10.42 -15.62 -14.94
CA ALA A 144 -10.17 -16.12 -16.27
C ALA A 144 -9.10 -17.20 -16.23
N THR A 145 -9.19 -18.15 -17.15
CA THR A 145 -8.32 -19.33 -17.20
C THR A 145 -7.85 -19.53 -18.62
N TRP A 146 -6.53 -19.64 -18.82
CA TRP A 146 -5.97 -20.07 -20.08
C TRP A 146 -6.14 -21.57 -20.25
N LEU A 147 -6.68 -21.99 -21.40
CA LEU A 147 -6.76 -23.37 -21.83
C LEU A 147 -5.65 -23.67 -22.84
N CYS A 148 -4.78 -24.65 -22.54
CA CYS A 148 -3.56 -24.93 -23.32
C CYS A 148 -3.68 -26.14 -24.27
N GLY A 149 -4.85 -26.77 -24.38
CA GLY A 149 -5.03 -28.05 -25.10
C GLY A 149 -5.32 -27.95 -26.60
N GLY A 150 -4.77 -26.96 -27.32
CA GLY A 150 -5.01 -26.81 -28.77
C GLY A 150 -3.89 -26.03 -29.46
N ASN A 151 -4.01 -25.84 -30.79
CA ASN A 151 -2.97 -25.14 -31.58
C ASN A 151 -2.70 -23.69 -31.11
N VAL A 152 -3.68 -23.05 -30.46
CA VAL A 152 -3.56 -21.69 -29.92
C VAL A 152 -4.18 -21.65 -28.52
N PRO A 153 -3.46 -21.14 -27.50
CA PRO A 153 -4.02 -20.93 -26.18
C PRO A 153 -5.24 -20.02 -26.23
N ARG A 154 -6.30 -20.38 -25.49
CA ARG A 154 -7.54 -19.59 -25.40
C ARG A 154 -7.81 -19.21 -23.96
N LEU A 155 -8.01 -17.93 -23.70
CA LEU A 155 -8.45 -17.42 -22.42
C LEU A 155 -9.96 -17.63 -22.31
N VAL A 156 -10.43 -18.25 -21.24
CA VAL A 156 -11.85 -18.44 -20.96
C VAL A 156 -12.22 -17.71 -19.69
N GLY A 157 -13.35 -17.02 -19.69
CA GLY A 157 -13.86 -16.31 -18.53
C GLY A 157 -15.36 -16.11 -18.59
N ARG A 158 -15.92 -15.52 -17.52
CA ARG A 158 -17.33 -15.15 -17.45
C ARG A 158 -17.46 -13.63 -17.50
N ALA A 159 -18.33 -13.12 -18.36
CA ALA A 159 -18.63 -11.70 -18.36
C ALA A 159 -19.41 -11.33 -17.08
N PRO A 160 -19.24 -10.11 -16.56
CA PRO A 160 -19.91 -9.66 -15.33
C PRO A 160 -21.44 -9.55 -15.46
N LEU A 161 -21.99 -9.67 -16.67
CA LEU A 161 -23.43 -9.56 -16.96
C LEU A 161 -23.93 -10.83 -17.67
N GLY A 162 -25.04 -11.39 -17.20
CA GLY A 162 -25.88 -12.32 -17.97
C GLY A 162 -25.37 -13.76 -18.13
N GLY A 163 -24.47 -14.24 -17.26
CA GLY A 163 -23.99 -15.64 -17.33
C GLY A 163 -23.23 -15.98 -18.61
N ILE A 164 -22.77 -14.97 -19.35
CA ILE A 164 -22.10 -15.12 -20.65
C ILE A 164 -20.70 -15.69 -20.42
N VAL A 165 -20.39 -16.79 -21.09
CA VAL A 165 -19.03 -17.33 -21.13
C VAL A 165 -18.34 -16.80 -22.37
N PHE A 166 -17.16 -16.22 -22.20
CA PHE A 166 -16.33 -15.78 -23.31
C PHE A 166 -15.09 -16.66 -23.42
N THR A 167 -14.62 -16.82 -24.65
CA THR A 167 -13.28 -17.32 -24.95
C THR A 167 -12.57 -16.30 -25.84
N ALA A 168 -11.27 -16.09 -25.69
CA ALA A 168 -10.50 -15.10 -26.46
C ALA A 168 -9.08 -15.61 -26.74
N ALA A 169 -8.43 -15.14 -27.80
CA ALA A 169 -7.03 -15.45 -28.07
C ALA A 169 -6.06 -14.53 -27.32
N GLY A 170 -6.51 -13.33 -26.99
CA GLY A 170 -5.77 -12.33 -26.23
C GLY A 170 -6.68 -11.53 -25.31
N ALA A 171 -6.10 -10.95 -24.26
CA ALA A 171 -6.79 -10.03 -23.38
C ALA A 171 -5.82 -8.94 -22.93
N ARG A 172 -6.34 -7.71 -22.83
CA ARG A 172 -5.68 -6.54 -22.26
C ARG A 172 -6.62 -5.85 -21.31
N VAL A 173 -6.12 -5.44 -20.15
CA VAL A 173 -6.89 -4.74 -19.13
C VAL A 173 -6.47 -3.28 -19.12
N SER A 174 -7.43 -2.37 -19.01
CA SER A 174 -7.12 -0.95 -18.90
C SER A 174 -6.33 -0.67 -17.62
N ASP A 175 -5.49 0.37 -17.67
CA ASP A 175 -4.66 0.81 -16.53
C ASP A 175 -5.50 1.02 -15.23
N ASP A 176 -6.77 1.42 -15.35
CA ASP A 176 -7.71 1.65 -14.25
C ASP A 176 -8.59 0.46 -13.87
N LEU A 177 -8.41 -0.70 -14.50
CA LEU A 177 -9.16 -1.95 -14.28
C LEU A 177 -10.67 -1.88 -14.56
N ARG A 178 -11.15 -0.88 -15.31
CA ARG A 178 -12.58 -0.73 -15.63
C ARG A 178 -12.97 -1.30 -16.99
N ARG A 179 -11.99 -1.63 -17.83
CA ARG A 179 -12.16 -2.13 -19.19
C ARG A 179 -11.25 -3.33 -19.45
N ILE A 180 -11.79 -4.37 -20.10
CA ILE A 180 -11.00 -5.46 -20.68
C ILE A 180 -11.26 -5.46 -22.18
N ASP A 181 -10.19 -5.41 -22.96
CA ASP A 181 -10.19 -5.62 -24.39
C ASP A 181 -9.79 -7.07 -24.68
N LEU A 182 -10.67 -7.80 -25.33
CA LEU A 182 -10.48 -9.19 -25.74
C LEU A 182 -10.25 -9.23 -27.25
N ASP A 183 -9.20 -9.92 -27.66
CA ASP A 183 -8.84 -10.13 -29.06
C ASP A 183 -9.32 -11.53 -29.50
N ASP A 184 -9.95 -11.59 -30.69
CA ASP A 184 -10.50 -12.81 -31.29
C ASP A 184 -11.47 -13.55 -30.35
N ALA A 185 -12.51 -12.83 -29.89
CA ALA A 185 -13.42 -13.32 -28.87
C ALA A 185 -14.58 -14.15 -29.45
N ARG A 186 -15.03 -15.14 -28.67
CA ARG A 186 -16.21 -15.96 -28.92
C ARG A 186 -17.07 -15.96 -27.67
N LEU A 187 -18.33 -15.59 -27.82
CA LEU A 187 -19.31 -15.51 -26.74
C LEU A 187 -20.30 -16.66 -26.88
N ALA A 188 -20.56 -17.34 -25.76
CA ALA A 188 -21.66 -18.28 -25.62
C ALA A 188 -22.69 -17.65 -24.67
N LEU A 189 -23.85 -17.30 -25.22
CA LEU A 189 -24.99 -16.80 -24.44
C LEU A 189 -25.93 -17.97 -24.14
N SER A 190 -26.14 -18.24 -22.86
CA SER A 190 -27.19 -19.14 -22.39
C SER A 190 -28.40 -18.30 -22.02
N ALA A 191 -29.53 -18.47 -22.71
CA ALA A 191 -30.75 -17.75 -22.35
C ALA A 191 -31.25 -18.22 -20.97
N PRO A 192 -31.56 -17.30 -20.03
CA PRO A 192 -32.06 -17.67 -18.72
C PRO A 192 -33.49 -18.22 -18.84
N GLY A 193 -33.72 -19.47 -18.44
CA GLY A 193 -35.07 -19.97 -18.10
C GLY A 193 -35.67 -21.12 -18.93
N GLU A 194 -35.05 -21.61 -19.99
CA GLU A 194 -35.61 -22.76 -20.76
C GLU A 194 -34.61 -23.89 -20.96
N ALA A 195 -35.02 -25.12 -20.61
CA ALA A 195 -34.24 -26.35 -20.69
C ALA A 195 -33.86 -26.81 -22.11
N LYS A 196 -34.11 -25.99 -23.14
CA LYS A 196 -33.76 -26.22 -24.55
C LYS A 196 -33.30 -24.91 -25.19
N THR A 197 -32.15 -24.37 -24.79
CA THR A 197 -31.67 -23.09 -25.31
C THR A 197 -30.98 -23.23 -26.67
N LEU A 198 -31.47 -22.48 -27.66
CA LEU A 198 -30.69 -22.01 -28.80
C LEU A 198 -29.48 -21.25 -28.26
N GLY A 199 -28.34 -21.93 -28.12
CA GLY A 199 -27.09 -21.30 -27.70
C GLY A 199 -26.60 -20.35 -28.79
N LEU A 200 -26.82 -19.05 -28.61
CA LEU A 200 -26.28 -18.05 -29.52
C LEU A 200 -24.77 -17.98 -29.33
N ARG A 201 -24.03 -18.37 -30.38
CA ARG A 201 -22.58 -18.25 -30.44
C ARG A 201 -22.22 -17.06 -31.32
N VAL A 202 -21.61 -16.06 -30.70
CA VAL A 202 -21.17 -14.85 -31.41
C VAL A 202 -19.65 -14.86 -31.50
N HIS A 203 -19.11 -14.59 -32.69
CA HIS A 203 -17.69 -14.43 -32.91
C HIS A 203 -17.39 -12.99 -33.32
N VAL A 204 -16.40 -12.37 -32.67
CA VAL A 204 -16.01 -10.99 -32.91
C VAL A 204 -14.49 -10.85 -32.85
N ALA A 205 -13.93 -10.07 -33.77
CA ALA A 205 -12.48 -9.87 -33.85
C ALA A 205 -11.93 -9.08 -32.64
N SER A 206 -12.70 -8.14 -32.12
CA SER A 206 -12.38 -7.38 -30.91
C SER A 206 -13.64 -7.18 -30.07
N LEU A 207 -13.53 -7.43 -28.77
CA LEU A 207 -14.61 -7.23 -27.82
C LEU A 207 -14.10 -6.41 -26.63
N THR A 208 -14.70 -5.25 -26.42
CA THR A 208 -14.41 -4.41 -25.27
C THR A 208 -15.51 -4.57 -24.21
N LEU A 209 -15.15 -5.12 -23.06
CA LEU A 209 -16.00 -5.18 -21.88
C LEU A 209 -15.71 -3.96 -21.00
N LYS A 210 -16.73 -3.13 -20.74
CA LYS A 210 -16.64 -1.96 -19.85
C LYS A 210 -17.52 -2.14 -18.62
N GLY A 211 -17.27 -1.35 -17.59
CA GLY A 211 -18.14 -1.30 -16.40
C GLY A 211 -17.86 -2.40 -15.39
N MET A 212 -16.68 -2.99 -15.42
CA MET A 212 -16.26 -3.87 -14.33
C MET A 212 -16.15 -3.06 -13.05
N ALA A 213 -16.56 -3.67 -11.93
CA ALA A 213 -16.31 -3.10 -10.62
C ALA A 213 -14.79 -3.00 -10.42
N PRO A 214 -14.22 -1.80 -10.19
CA PRO A 214 -12.80 -1.66 -9.97
C PRO A 214 -12.45 -2.32 -8.63
N TRP A 215 -11.80 -3.48 -8.69
CA TRP A 215 -11.31 -4.20 -7.50
C TRP A 215 -10.05 -3.54 -6.92
N ALA A 216 -9.36 -2.71 -7.71
CA ALA A 216 -8.40 -1.74 -7.24
C ALA A 216 -8.63 -0.39 -7.93
N ARG A 217 -8.28 0.71 -7.24
CA ARG A 217 -8.38 2.07 -7.77
C ARG A 217 -6.98 2.54 -8.16
N ALA A 218 -6.81 2.92 -9.43
CA ALA A 218 -5.61 3.62 -9.86
C ALA A 218 -5.44 4.89 -9.01
N SER A 219 -4.24 5.10 -8.47
CA SER A 219 -3.95 6.34 -7.75
C SER A 219 -3.99 7.50 -8.75
N SER A 220 -4.83 8.50 -8.47
CA SER A 220 -4.91 9.73 -9.25
C SER A 220 -3.74 10.69 -8.97
N ILE A 221 -2.87 10.33 -8.03
CA ILE A 221 -1.73 11.14 -7.60
C ILE A 221 -0.52 10.77 -8.49
N PRO A 222 0.10 11.74 -9.18
CA PRO A 222 1.32 11.49 -9.91
C PRO A 222 2.40 10.88 -9.00
N PRO A 223 3.20 9.90 -9.46
CA PRO A 223 4.16 9.17 -8.61
C PRO A 223 5.13 10.09 -7.84
N ALA A 224 5.59 11.17 -8.48
CA ALA A 224 6.47 12.15 -7.85
C ALA A 224 5.78 12.93 -6.71
N VAL A 225 4.51 13.30 -6.89
CA VAL A 225 3.73 14.01 -5.87
C VAL A 225 3.45 13.09 -4.69
N ARG A 226 3.07 11.82 -4.94
CA ARG A 226 2.92 10.82 -3.89
C ARG A 226 4.21 10.67 -3.08
N ALA A 227 5.35 10.51 -3.76
CA ALA A 227 6.64 10.38 -3.09
C ALA A 227 6.97 11.60 -2.23
N LEU A 228 6.70 12.81 -2.72
CA LEU A 228 6.89 14.04 -1.95
C LEU A 228 5.98 14.07 -0.71
N VAL A 229 4.70 13.75 -0.86
CA VAL A 229 3.71 13.77 0.24
C VAL A 229 4.05 12.72 1.30
N VAL A 230 4.34 11.48 0.88
CA VAL A 230 4.69 10.37 1.78
C VAL A 230 5.99 10.67 2.53
N THR A 231 7.02 11.12 1.82
CA THR A 231 8.31 11.47 2.42
C THR A 231 8.22 12.67 3.35
N ALA A 232 7.53 13.73 2.94
CA ALA A 232 7.31 14.91 3.79
C ALA A 232 6.53 14.54 5.06
N SER A 233 5.51 13.68 4.95
CA SER A 233 4.72 13.23 6.10
C SER A 233 5.55 12.38 7.06
N GLY A 234 6.34 11.44 6.54
CA GLY A 234 7.23 10.62 7.34
C GLY A 234 8.28 11.45 8.07
N LEU A 235 8.91 12.39 7.36
CA LEU A 235 9.93 13.28 7.93
C LEU A 235 9.34 14.21 8.99
N ALA A 236 8.19 14.82 8.70
CA ALA A 236 7.50 15.71 9.63
C ALA A 236 7.08 14.96 10.91
N ALA A 237 6.55 13.74 10.77
CA ALA A 237 6.21 12.88 11.91
C ALA A 237 7.46 12.51 12.75
N SER A 238 8.54 12.11 12.09
CA SER A 238 9.85 11.82 12.71
C SER A 238 10.38 13.02 13.51
N CYS A 239 10.38 14.22 12.93
CA CYS A 239 10.82 15.42 13.61
C CYS A 239 9.89 15.79 14.77
N ALA A 240 8.57 15.71 14.57
CA ALA A 240 7.57 16.03 15.59
C ALA A 240 7.70 15.11 16.81
N VAL A 241 7.91 13.80 16.62
CA VAL A 241 8.00 12.86 17.75
C VAL A 241 9.27 13.08 18.57
N VAL A 242 10.42 13.30 17.92
CA VAL A 242 11.67 13.61 18.61
C VAL A 242 11.52 14.94 19.36
N PHE A 243 10.95 15.96 18.73
CA PHE A 243 10.70 17.25 19.37
C PHE A 243 9.80 17.13 20.60
N ALA A 244 8.69 16.39 20.48
CA ALA A 244 7.75 16.16 21.56
C ALA A 244 8.42 15.44 22.74
N LEU A 245 9.18 14.38 22.49
CA LEU A 245 9.90 13.64 23.53
C LEU A 245 10.99 14.48 24.21
N LEU A 246 11.75 15.27 23.45
CA LEU A 246 12.75 16.19 24.02
C LEU A 246 12.10 17.27 24.88
N LYS A 247 10.92 17.79 24.52
CA LYS A 247 10.15 18.69 25.38
C LYS A 247 9.63 18.00 26.65
N LEU A 248 9.32 16.71 26.56
CA LEU A 248 8.87 15.89 27.69
C LEU A 248 10.00 15.34 28.57
N ARG A 249 11.25 15.81 28.40
CA ARG A 249 12.46 15.33 29.11
C ARG A 249 12.40 15.25 30.64
N ARG A 250 11.44 15.94 31.26
CA ARG A 250 11.23 15.90 32.73
C ARG A 250 10.43 14.68 33.18
N ARG A 251 9.73 14.00 32.29
CA ARG A 251 8.90 12.82 32.59
C ARG A 251 9.60 11.54 32.12
N ARG A 252 9.39 10.44 32.85
CA ARG A 252 9.74 9.09 32.35
C ARG A 252 8.71 8.68 31.31
N VAL A 253 9.18 8.45 30.08
CA VAL A 253 8.36 7.94 28.98
C VAL A 253 8.83 6.53 28.70
N GLY A 254 8.00 5.54 29.01
CA GLY A 254 8.35 4.15 28.74
C GLY A 254 8.43 3.85 27.23
N GLY A 255 9.16 2.79 26.87
CA GLY A 255 9.36 2.39 25.46
C GLY A 255 8.06 2.17 24.67
N VAL A 256 7.03 1.57 25.29
CA VAL A 256 5.72 1.34 24.65
C VAL A 256 5.07 2.66 24.22
N ILE A 257 5.15 3.68 25.08
CA ILE A 257 4.60 5.01 24.80
C ILE A 257 5.37 5.66 23.66
N ALA A 258 6.70 5.52 23.62
CA ALA A 258 7.52 6.03 22.53
C ALA A 258 7.19 5.35 21.19
N VAL A 259 6.93 4.03 21.18
CA VAL A 259 6.47 3.31 19.98
C VAL A 259 5.11 3.83 19.53
N ALA A 260 4.13 3.94 20.44
CA ALA A 260 2.79 4.44 20.11
C ALA A 260 2.83 5.88 19.57
N LEU A 261 3.65 6.74 20.17
CA LEU A 261 3.83 8.11 19.70
C LEU A 261 4.53 8.15 18.34
N GLY A 262 5.56 7.33 18.14
CA GLY A 262 6.29 7.23 16.88
C GLY A 262 5.46 6.68 15.72
N SER A 263 4.52 5.77 15.98
CA SER A 263 3.62 5.22 14.95
C SER A 263 2.40 6.10 14.66
N SER A 264 1.98 6.97 15.60
CA SER A 264 0.78 7.79 15.45
C SER A 264 0.78 8.70 14.21
N GLY A 265 1.89 9.38 13.93
CA GLY A 265 2.02 10.28 12.79
C GLY A 265 1.93 9.55 11.44
N PRO A 266 2.75 8.53 11.18
CA PRO A 266 2.67 7.73 9.96
C PRO A 266 1.30 7.08 9.72
N LEU A 267 0.66 6.55 10.76
CA LEU A 267 -0.68 5.96 10.65
C LEU A 267 -1.74 7.01 10.30
N ALA A 268 -1.67 8.20 10.91
CA ALA A 268 -2.55 9.31 10.57
C ALA A 268 -2.31 9.80 9.14
N ALA A 269 -1.06 9.88 8.68
CA ALA A 269 -0.71 10.25 7.31
C ALA A 269 -1.29 9.26 6.29
N LEU A 270 -1.09 7.95 6.51
CA LEU A 270 -1.64 6.90 5.65
C LEU A 270 -3.17 6.92 5.64
N GLY A 271 -3.81 7.11 6.81
CA GLY A 271 -5.25 7.24 6.93
C GLY A 271 -5.80 8.46 6.19
N ALA A 272 -5.14 9.61 6.31
CA ALA A 272 -5.51 10.84 5.61
C ALA A 272 -5.33 10.70 4.09
N LEU A 273 -4.18 10.17 3.64
CA LEU A 273 -3.91 9.89 2.23
C LEU A 273 -4.99 8.99 1.64
N ARG A 274 -5.31 7.87 2.31
CA ARG A 274 -6.34 6.94 1.86
C ARG A 274 -7.73 7.56 1.87
N GLY A 275 -8.06 8.34 2.89
CA GLY A 275 -9.35 9.04 3.00
C GLY A 275 -9.54 10.05 1.86
N LEU A 276 -8.49 10.78 1.49
CA LEU A 276 -8.50 11.71 0.35
C LEU A 276 -8.63 10.98 -0.98
N GLU A 277 -7.83 9.93 -1.21
CA GLU A 277 -7.91 9.12 -2.43
C GLU A 277 -9.29 8.48 -2.65
N LEU A 278 -10.03 8.17 -1.58
CA LEU A 278 -11.39 7.64 -1.69
C LEU A 278 -12.41 8.72 -2.08
N ARG A 279 -12.25 9.96 -1.63
CA ARG A 279 -13.25 11.03 -1.79
C ARG A 279 -13.07 11.87 -3.03
N ILE A 280 -11.85 11.97 -3.58
CA ILE A 280 -11.59 12.80 -4.75
C ILE A 280 -12.21 12.15 -5.99
N PRO A 281 -13.16 12.82 -6.69
CA PRO A 281 -13.77 12.30 -7.91
C PRO A 281 -12.80 12.46 -9.09
N ASP A 282 -12.87 11.58 -10.09
CA ASP A 282 -11.89 11.47 -11.18
C ASP A 282 -11.93 12.67 -12.18
N VAL A 283 -12.69 13.74 -11.92
CA VAL A 283 -13.23 14.68 -12.94
C VAL A 283 -12.48 16.00 -13.15
N ALA A 284 -11.44 16.34 -12.37
CA ALA A 284 -10.75 17.64 -12.49
C ALA A 284 -9.25 17.58 -12.13
N PRO A 285 -8.37 17.26 -13.09
CA PRO A 285 -6.94 17.10 -12.82
C PRO A 285 -6.32 18.41 -12.29
N GLY A 286 -5.71 18.34 -11.10
CA GLY A 286 -4.77 19.35 -10.60
C GLY A 286 -5.21 20.12 -9.34
N ALA A 287 -6.44 20.62 -9.28
CA ALA A 287 -6.87 21.48 -8.17
C ALA A 287 -6.89 20.74 -6.81
N TRP A 288 -7.20 19.43 -6.81
CA TRP A 288 -7.17 18.60 -5.62
C TRP A 288 -5.77 18.30 -5.09
N LEU A 289 -4.70 18.53 -5.87
CA LEU A 289 -3.33 18.22 -5.44
C LEU A 289 -2.94 19.05 -4.21
N LEU A 290 -3.48 20.26 -4.10
CA LEU A 290 -3.28 21.13 -2.94
C LEU A 290 -3.82 20.54 -1.64
N VAL A 291 -4.86 19.69 -1.70
CA VAL A 291 -5.43 19.05 -0.52
C VAL A 291 -4.45 18.05 0.11
N PHE A 292 -3.52 17.48 -0.66
CA PHE A 292 -2.53 16.55 -0.11
C PHE A 292 -1.45 17.25 0.74
N VAL A 293 -1.35 18.58 0.70
CA VAL A 293 -0.50 19.37 1.61
C VAL A 293 -0.95 19.22 3.08
N PHE A 294 -2.21 18.85 3.32
CA PHE A 294 -2.70 18.59 4.68
C PHE A 294 -2.25 17.25 5.27
N VAL A 295 -1.73 16.32 4.47
CA VAL A 295 -1.32 14.99 4.94
C VAL A 295 -0.13 15.06 5.93
N PRO A 296 0.96 15.80 5.65
CA PRO A 296 2.00 16.04 6.66
C PRO A 296 1.48 16.74 7.91
N CYS A 297 0.54 17.69 7.78
CA CYS A 297 -0.07 18.36 8.92
C CYS A 297 -0.84 17.37 9.81
N ALA A 298 -1.62 16.47 9.23
CA ALA A 298 -2.31 15.41 9.97
C ALA A 298 -1.33 14.52 10.75
N ALA A 299 -0.19 14.19 10.15
CA ALA A 299 0.87 13.41 10.78
C ALA A 299 1.43 14.13 12.03
N VAL A 300 1.76 15.41 11.90
CA VAL A 300 2.28 16.25 12.99
C VAL A 300 1.24 16.43 14.10
N LEU A 301 -0.01 16.73 13.73
CA LEU A 301 -1.12 16.90 14.67
C LEU A 301 -1.36 15.64 15.49
N ALA A 302 -1.34 14.45 14.86
CA ALA A 302 -1.52 13.18 15.57
C ALA A 302 -0.43 12.95 16.63
N VAL A 303 0.84 13.25 16.31
CA VAL A 303 1.94 13.15 17.26
C VAL A 303 1.76 14.12 18.43
N PHE A 304 1.43 15.39 18.18
CA PHE A 304 1.23 16.36 19.25
C PHE A 304 -0.02 16.07 20.09
N ALA A 305 -1.11 15.63 19.48
CA ALA A 305 -2.32 15.20 20.19
C ALA A 305 -1.99 14.02 21.11
N GLY A 306 -1.27 13.01 20.62
CA GLY A 306 -0.78 11.89 21.43
C GLY A 306 0.08 12.36 22.61
N ALA A 307 1.02 13.28 22.36
CA ALA A 307 1.85 13.87 23.41
C ALA A 307 1.02 14.65 24.46
N MET A 308 0.02 15.44 24.02
CA MET A 308 -0.87 16.18 24.93
C MET A 308 -1.68 15.23 25.81
N VAL A 309 -2.25 14.17 25.24
CA VAL A 309 -3.00 13.15 25.98
C VAL A 309 -2.13 12.52 27.07
N LEU A 310 -0.89 12.14 26.74
CA LEU A 310 0.09 11.64 27.72
C LEU A 310 0.39 12.66 28.82
N THR A 311 0.46 13.95 28.48
CA THR A 311 0.69 14.98 29.49
C THR A 311 -0.48 15.13 30.47
N ALA A 312 -1.70 15.08 29.96
CA ALA A 312 -2.93 15.21 30.74
C ALA A 312 -3.11 14.04 31.72
N PHE A 313 -2.96 12.80 31.25
CA PHE A 313 -3.08 11.61 32.12
C PHE A 313 -2.03 11.59 33.24
N GLY A 314 -0.81 12.03 32.96
CA GLY A 314 0.22 12.12 33.99
C GLY A 314 -0.12 13.10 35.11
N ARG A 315 -0.78 14.23 34.81
CA ARG A 315 -1.20 15.21 35.84
C ARG A 315 -2.32 14.65 36.72
N ALA A 316 -3.30 13.99 36.12
CA ALA A 316 -4.44 13.41 36.84
C ALA A 316 -3.99 12.34 37.87
N ARG A 317 -2.99 11.52 37.52
CA ARG A 317 -2.46 10.48 38.41
C ARG A 317 -1.71 11.07 39.62
N SER A 318 -0.93 12.14 39.40
CA SER A 318 -0.23 12.84 40.49
C SER A 318 -1.20 13.56 41.44
N GLY A 319 -2.29 14.13 40.94
CA GLY A 319 -3.31 14.79 41.77
C GLY A 319 -4.02 13.81 42.71
N LYS A 320 -4.38 12.61 42.24
CA LYS A 320 -5.00 11.58 43.07
C LYS A 320 -4.08 11.06 44.19
N GLN A 321 -2.77 10.99 43.95
CA GLN A 321 -1.82 10.58 44.98
C GLN A 321 -1.61 11.65 46.06
N ALA A 322 -1.76 12.93 45.71
CA ALA A 322 -1.66 14.03 46.67
C ALA A 322 -2.91 14.18 47.55
N ALA A 323 -4.11 13.86 47.03
CA ALA A 323 -5.37 13.96 47.77
C ALA A 323 -5.70 12.75 48.66
N GLY A 324 -4.95 11.65 48.53
CA GLY A 324 -5.12 10.43 49.34
C GLY A 324 -4.12 10.29 50.49
N ARG A 325 -3.39 11.36 50.82
CA ARG A 325 -2.51 11.49 52.00
C ARG A 325 -3.07 12.57 52.90
#